data_AF-A0A9D5MFK0-F1
#
_entry.id   AF-A0A9D5MFK0-F1
#
_cell.length_a   1.000
_cell.length_b   1.000
_cell.length_c   1.000
_cell.angle_alpha   90.00
_cell.angle_beta   90.00
_cell.angle_gamma   90.00
#
_symmetry.space_group_name_H-M   'P 1'
#
loop_
_entity.id
_entity.type
_entity.pdbx_description
1 polymer ?
#
loop_
_entity_poly.entity_id
_entity_poly.type
_entity_poly.pdbx_seq_one_letter_code
_entity_poly.pdbx_strand_id
1 'polypeptide(L)' 'LMDNFEWQKGFSMTFGLIAVDRATQKRKPKESLKYLGGFSK' A
#
# COMPACT_ATOMS: atom_id res chain seq x y z
N LEU A 1 -2.06 -5.40 -3.38
CA LEU A 1 -0.91 -5.52 -2.46
C LEU A 1 -0.92 -4.33 -1.48
N MET A 2 -0.74 -4.53 -0.18
CA MET A 2 -0.87 -3.50 0.89
C MET A 2 0.50 -3.13 1.49
N ASP A 3 0.60 -1.96 2.13
CA ASP A 3 1.80 -1.57 2.89
C ASP A 3 2.02 -2.54 4.06
N ASN A 4 3.26 -3.02 4.22
CA ASN A 4 3.65 -3.99 5.23
C ASN A 4 4.95 -3.59 5.95
N PHE A 5 5.34 -4.36 6.96
CA PHE A 5 6.61 -4.24 7.66
C PHE A 5 7.78 -4.68 6.77
N GLU A 6 8.72 -3.76 6.52
CA GLU A 6 9.89 -3.96 5.65
C GLU A 6 11.17 -4.17 6.47
N TRP A 7 11.20 -5.22 7.30
CA TRP A 7 12.38 -5.73 8.01
C TRP A 7 13.32 -4.63 8.56
N GLN A 8 14.53 -4.50 8.02
CA GLN A 8 15.53 -3.53 8.46
C GLN A 8 15.08 -2.05 8.34
N LYS A 9 14.09 -1.76 7.50
CA LYS A 9 13.53 -0.43 7.28
C LYS A 9 12.23 -0.19 8.06
N GLY A 10 11.74 -1.18 8.78
CA GLY A 10 10.49 -1.10 9.53
C GLY A 10 9.33 -0.64 8.65
N PHE A 11 8.56 0.35 9.09
CA PHE A 11 7.44 0.91 8.32
C PHE A 11 7.75 2.24 7.61
N SER A 12 9.04 2.59 7.50
CA SER A 12 9.44 3.83 6.82
C SER A 12 9.17 3.79 5.31
N MET A 13 9.14 2.57 4.74
CA MET A 13 8.85 2.33 3.34
C MET A 13 7.41 1.87 3.15
N THR A 14 6.74 2.37 2.12
CA THR A 14 5.32 2.08 1.81
C THR A 14 5.17 1.59 0.38
N PHE A 15 5.55 0.35 0.11
CA PHE A 15 5.55 -0.26 -1.23
C PHE A 15 4.19 -0.81 -1.69
N GLY A 16 3.21 -0.92 -0.78
CA GLY A 16 1.88 -1.39 -1.12
C GLY A 16 1.14 -0.42 -2.03
N LEU A 17 0.30 -0.96 -2.89
CA LEU A 17 -0.66 -0.20 -3.70
C LEU A 17 -1.84 0.32 -2.87
N ILE A 18 -1.98 -0.16 -1.63
CA ILE A 18 -2.98 0.26 -0.67
C ILE A 18 -2.26 0.72 0.59
N ALA A 19 -2.43 1.99 0.94
CA ALA A 19 -1.97 2.55 2.19
C ALA A 19 -2.80 2.05 3.37
N VAL A 20 -2.14 1.82 4.50
CA VAL A 20 -2.77 1.41 5.75
C VAL A 20 -2.43 2.43 6.83
N ASP A 21 -3.46 3.09 7.38
CA ASP A 21 -3.31 3.83 8.63
C ASP A 21 -3.19 2.82 9.77
N ARG A 22 -2.04 2.79 10.44
CA ARG A 22 -1.76 1.80 11.49
C ARG A 22 -2.48 2.09 12.80
N ALA A 23 -2.87 3.34 13.06
CA ALA A 23 -3.60 3.71 14.27
C ALA A 23 -5.07 3.28 14.19
N THR A 24 -5.66 3.38 12.99
CA THR A 24 -7.09 3.09 12.76
C THR A 24 -7.36 1.83 11.95
N GLN A 25 -6.31 1.18 11.44
CA GLN A 25 -6.35 0.07 10.47
C GLN A 25 -7.11 0.40 9.16
N LYS A 26 -7.36 1.69 8.88
CA LYS A 26 -8.09 2.12 7.70
C LYS A 26 -7.24 1.95 6.44
N ARG A 27 -7.83 1.33 5.42
CA ARG A 27 -7.21 1.08 4.11
C ARG A 27 -7.57 2.18 3.13
N LYS A 28 -6.59 2.73 2.41
CA LYS A 28 -6.76 3.76 1.37
C LYS A 28 -6.02 3.35 0.10
N PRO A 29 -6.72 3.14 -1.03
CA PRO A 29 -6.08 2.87 -2.32
C PRO A 29 -5.14 4.03 -2.72
N LYS A 30 -3.94 3.71 -3.20
CA LYS A 30 -3.05 4.70 -3.81
C LYS A 30 -3.37 4.82 -5.31
N GLU A 31 -3.01 5.96 -5.91
CA GLU A 31 -3.22 6.19 -7.34
C GLU A 31 -2.53 5.15 -8.23
N SER A 32 -1.39 4.60 -7.79
CA SER A 32 -0.70 3.50 -8.47
C SER A 32 -1.53 2.21 -8.60
N LEU A 33 -2.53 1.99 -7.73
CA LEU A 33 -3.45 0.87 -7.87
C LEU A 33 -4.33 1.00 -9.12
N LYS A 34 -4.71 2.23 -9.51
CA LYS A 34 -5.54 2.48 -10.70
C LYS A 34 -4.81 2.07 -11.98
N TYR A 35 -3.49 2.32 -12.02
CA TYR A 35 -2.65 1.91 -13.13
C TYR A 35 -2.68 0.38 -13.31
N LEU A 36 -2.42 -0.38 -12.24
CA LEU A 36 -2.50 -1.85 -12.29
C LEU A 36 -3.90 -2.36 -12.63
N GLY A 37 -4.95 -1.74 -12.08
CA GLY A 37 -6.34 -2.08 -12.41
C GLY A 37 -6.68 -1.88 -13.89
N GLY A 38 -5.99 -0.96 -14.57
CA GLY A 38 -6.07 -0.77 -16.02
C GLY A 38 -5.39 -1.86 -16.84
N PHE A 39 -4.32 -2.51 -16.35
CA PHE A 39 -3.66 -3.64 -17.03
C PHE A 39 -4.43 -4.95 -16.93
N SER A 40 -5.29 -5.09 -15.92
CA SER A 40 -6.08 -6.30 -15.71
C SER A 40 -7.37 -6.35 -16.55
N LYS A 41 -7.55 -5.42 -17.48
CA LYS A 41 -8.71 -5.31 -18.37
C LYS A 41 -8.35 -5.82 -19.76
#